data_AF-A0A517ZZT0-F1
#
_entry.id   AF-A0A517ZZT0-F1
#
_cell.length_a   1.000
_cell.length_b   1.000
_cell.length_c   1.000
_cell.angle_alpha   90.00
_cell.angle_beta   90.00
_cell.angle_gamma   90.00
#
_symmetry.space_group_name_H-M   'P 1'
#
loop_
_entity.id
_entity.type
_entity.pdbx_description
1 polymer ?
#
loop_
_entity_poly.entity_id
_entity_poly.type
_entity_poly.pdbx_seq_one_letter_code
_entity_poly.pdbx_strand_id
1 'polypeptide(L)'
;MGEPTPNPHATPAKTNSKRKIIFFAAGTGLVLLAGVLFFQTFNAKTGSAGEDKSAGKVRLTGNQPSVRSQPVAKVGSLVITEDELARECIALYGPEVLENVINRAIIEQACQKAGVTVEQAEVHAEVEKIAKRFNLDTKTWYDMLLAERKMNPNQYRRNVIWPMLALRKLAGQQTHLTQAELQKAFVRDYGPRVKARMIMMDNLHRAQKIWDDVKRNPDDFERQARDYSIEPNSRALGGAIQPIPQFSDNESLWKAAFKLKEGEVSGIIQIGPSRYAILKCEGRTEPVVTSIDEVKTQLVDQLTEEQTQEAVARVFAKLKEETRVDNYITNTVTGGVSQTSGTSFGKAPVQQAIPSPTQGLNRPTR
;
A
#
# COMPACT_ATOMS: atom_id res chain seq x y z
N MET A 1 -72.17 17.49 32.22
CA MET A 1 -72.70 16.28 31.56
C MET A 1 -71.48 15.50 31.05
N GLY A 2 -71.49 14.18 31.27
CA GLY A 2 -70.31 13.35 31.54
C GLY A 2 -69.24 13.28 30.44
N GLU A 3 -67.99 13.17 30.89
CA GLU A 3 -66.86 12.72 30.07
C GLU A 3 -67.08 11.26 29.60
N PRO A 4 -66.74 10.92 28.35
CA PRO A 4 -66.88 9.56 27.86
C PRO A 4 -65.77 8.66 28.41
N THR A 5 -66.16 7.50 28.95
CA THR A 5 -65.26 6.44 29.41
C THR A 5 -64.52 5.78 28.24
N PRO A 6 -63.23 5.43 28.38
CA PRO A 6 -62.49 4.73 27.35
C PRO A 6 -62.84 3.22 27.32
N ASN A 7 -63.03 2.72 26.11
CA ASN A 7 -63.39 1.34 25.78
C ASN A 7 -62.22 0.35 26.10
N PRO A 8 -62.43 -0.71 26.93
CA PRO A 8 -61.36 -1.60 27.38
C PRO A 8 -60.93 -2.70 26.39
N HIS A 9 -61.39 -2.67 25.13
CA HIS A 9 -61.06 -3.69 24.13
C HIS A 9 -60.41 -3.18 22.82
N ALA A 10 -59.76 -2.01 22.85
CA ALA A 10 -58.95 -1.57 21.73
C ALA A 10 -57.54 -2.21 21.76
N THR A 11 -57.35 -3.26 20.95
CA THR A 11 -56.04 -3.87 20.66
C THR A 11 -55.06 -2.81 20.12
N PRO A 12 -53.83 -2.68 20.63
CA PRO A 12 -52.88 -1.73 20.05
C PRO A 12 -52.44 -2.25 18.67
N ALA A 13 -52.88 -1.56 17.63
CA ALA A 13 -52.37 -1.72 16.28
C ALA A 13 -50.86 -1.47 16.29
N LYS A 14 -50.08 -2.46 15.84
CA LYS A 14 -48.63 -2.34 15.62
C LYS A 14 -48.38 -1.24 14.59
N THR A 15 -48.08 -0.05 15.06
CA THR A 15 -47.56 1.04 14.25
C THR A 15 -46.14 0.67 13.82
N ASN A 16 -46.02 0.30 12.55
CA ASN A 16 -44.74 0.02 11.91
C ASN A 16 -44.00 1.36 11.73
N SER A 17 -43.33 1.80 12.80
CA SER A 17 -42.42 2.94 12.74
C SER A 17 -41.27 2.56 11.84
N LYS A 18 -41.29 3.04 10.58
CA LYS A 18 -40.12 3.07 9.71
C LYS A 18 -39.08 3.97 10.38
N ARG A 19 -38.29 3.40 11.30
CA ARG A 19 -37.06 4.02 11.79
C ARG A 19 -36.16 4.18 10.59
N LYS A 20 -36.00 5.43 10.13
CA LYS A 20 -34.96 5.79 9.18
C LYS A 20 -33.63 5.40 9.82
N ILE A 21 -33.00 4.36 9.29
CA ILE A 21 -31.63 3.99 9.60
C ILE A 21 -30.76 5.13 9.06
N ILE A 22 -30.42 6.07 9.93
CA ILE A 22 -29.38 7.04 9.67
C ILE A 22 -28.08 6.26 9.78
N PHE A 23 -27.52 5.88 8.64
CA PHE A 23 -26.15 5.37 8.56
C PHE A 23 -25.22 6.47 9.06
N PHE A 24 -24.79 6.37 10.32
CA PHE A 24 -23.56 7.04 10.73
C PHE A 24 -22.43 6.36 9.97
N ALA A 25 -22.05 6.95 8.84
CA ALA A 25 -20.80 6.69 8.14
C ALA A 25 -19.64 7.11 9.05
N ALA A 26 -19.37 6.32 10.08
CA ALA A 26 -18.20 6.45 10.92
C ALA A 26 -17.08 5.63 10.27
N GLY A 27 -16.22 6.31 9.51
CA GLY A 27 -14.85 5.84 9.26
C GLY A 27 -14.58 4.99 8.02
N THR A 28 -15.28 5.20 6.91
CA THR A 28 -14.87 4.68 5.58
C THR A 28 -14.67 5.80 4.54
N GLY A 29 -14.37 7.01 4.99
CA GLY A 29 -13.71 8.00 4.15
C GLY A 29 -12.21 7.75 4.20
N LEU A 30 -11.56 7.48 3.06
CA LEU A 30 -10.11 7.33 2.85
C LEU A 30 -9.44 5.95 3.07
N VAL A 31 -10.08 4.83 2.72
CA VAL A 31 -9.33 3.53 2.57
C VAL A 31 -9.28 3.00 1.13
N LEU A 32 -10.08 3.52 0.19
CA LEU A 32 -10.04 3.10 -1.23
C LEU A 32 -8.89 3.71 -2.05
N LEU A 33 -7.87 4.25 -1.39
CA LEU A 33 -6.58 4.59 -2.00
C LEU A 33 -5.53 3.49 -1.79
N ALA A 34 -5.78 2.47 -0.96
CA ALA A 34 -4.79 1.44 -0.63
C ALA A 34 -4.29 0.62 -1.83
N GLY A 35 -5.17 0.34 -2.81
CA GLY A 35 -4.79 -0.42 -4.01
C GLY A 35 -3.84 0.31 -4.97
N VAL A 36 -3.73 1.64 -4.86
CA VAL A 36 -2.79 2.48 -5.64
C VAL A 36 -1.65 3.01 -4.75
N LEU A 37 -1.85 3.09 -3.44
CA LEU A 37 -0.84 3.54 -2.48
C LEU A 37 0.31 2.54 -2.27
N PHE A 38 0.12 1.25 -2.55
CA PHE A 38 1.19 0.26 -2.34
C PHE A 38 2.41 0.48 -3.25
N PHE A 39 2.26 1.22 -4.37
CA PHE A 39 3.40 1.59 -5.22
C PHE A 39 4.13 2.85 -4.75
N GLN A 40 3.53 3.66 -3.87
CA GLN A 40 4.11 4.93 -3.41
C GLN A 40 4.95 4.80 -2.13
N THR A 41 4.86 3.70 -1.38
CA THR A 41 5.56 3.55 -0.09
C THR A 41 7.02 3.10 -0.18
N PHE A 42 7.58 2.91 -1.38
CA PHE A 42 9.02 2.64 -1.56
C PHE A 42 9.86 3.86 -1.99
N ASN A 43 9.24 5.01 -2.25
CA ASN A 43 9.98 6.24 -2.56
C ASN A 43 10.13 7.11 -1.31
N ALA A 44 11.05 6.73 -0.42
CA ALA A 44 11.54 7.63 0.61
C ALA A 44 13.04 7.43 0.86
N LYS A 45 13.84 8.25 0.15
CA LYS A 45 14.95 8.96 0.79
C LYS A 45 15.15 10.29 0.07
N THR A 46 14.64 11.35 0.69
CA THR A 46 15.03 12.73 0.44
C THR A 46 16.52 12.88 0.73
N GLY A 47 17.32 12.94 -0.33
CA GLY A 47 18.71 13.36 -0.27
C GLY A 47 18.76 14.88 -0.39
N SER A 48 19.24 15.53 0.66
CA SER A 48 19.64 16.94 0.70
C SER A 48 20.43 17.33 -0.54
N ALA A 49 19.97 18.36 -1.24
CA ALA A 49 20.71 19.02 -2.31
C ALA A 49 22.01 19.61 -1.74
N GLY A 50 23.15 19.02 -2.09
CA GLY A 50 24.43 19.70 -2.04
C GLY A 50 24.55 20.55 -3.30
N GLU A 51 24.69 21.86 -3.14
CA GLU A 51 25.10 22.76 -4.21
C GLU A 51 26.46 22.31 -4.74
N ASP A 52 26.50 21.77 -5.97
CA ASP A 52 27.75 21.70 -6.72
C ASP A 52 27.77 22.83 -7.76
N LYS A 53 28.55 23.86 -7.47
CA LYS A 53 28.83 24.99 -8.36
C LYS A 53 29.82 24.53 -9.42
N SER A 54 29.32 23.86 -10.46
CA SER A 54 30.02 23.78 -11.73
C SER A 54 29.01 23.78 -12.87
N ALA A 55 28.69 25.00 -13.33
CA ALA A 55 28.07 25.21 -14.63
C ALA A 55 29.07 24.77 -15.72
N GLY A 56 29.10 23.46 -15.99
CA GLY A 56 29.91 22.86 -17.03
C GLY A 56 29.37 23.25 -18.41
N LYS A 57 30.21 23.95 -19.19
CA LYS A 57 29.93 24.30 -20.59
C LYS A 57 29.41 23.10 -21.37
N VAL A 58 28.21 23.25 -21.95
CA VAL A 58 27.61 22.30 -22.90
C VAL A 58 28.59 22.08 -24.05
N ARG A 59 29.13 20.86 -24.17
CA ARG A 59 30.02 20.48 -25.27
C ARG A 59 29.16 19.92 -26.40
N LEU A 60 28.87 20.76 -27.39
CA LEU A 60 28.27 20.34 -28.66
C LEU A 60 29.31 19.53 -29.45
N THR A 61 29.30 18.21 -29.31
CA THR A 61 30.11 17.33 -30.15
C THR A 61 29.39 17.07 -31.47
N GLY A 62 29.87 17.71 -32.53
CA GLY A 62 29.52 17.36 -33.89
C GLY A 62 30.19 16.04 -34.32
N ASN A 63 29.40 15.25 -35.07
CA ASN A 63 29.82 14.33 -36.12
C ASN A 63 30.06 12.84 -35.77
N GLN A 64 28.97 12.08 -35.68
CA GLN A 64 28.81 10.75 -36.30
C GLN A 64 27.35 10.58 -36.78
N PRO A 65 27.09 9.91 -37.92
CA PRO A 65 25.77 9.87 -38.54
C PRO A 65 24.91 8.76 -37.94
N SER A 66 24.05 9.12 -36.98
CA SER A 66 22.92 8.28 -36.55
C SER A 66 21.66 9.13 -36.71
N VAL A 67 20.70 8.61 -37.49
CA VAL A 67 19.31 9.08 -37.73
C VAL A 67 19.07 10.55 -37.36
N ARG A 68 18.90 11.44 -38.35
CA ARG A 68 18.59 12.86 -38.13
C ARG A 68 17.43 13.02 -37.14
N SER A 69 17.77 13.27 -35.88
CA SER A 69 16.82 13.56 -34.81
C SER A 69 16.01 14.79 -35.20
N GLN A 70 14.69 14.72 -35.05
CA GLN A 70 13.80 15.77 -35.56
C GLN A 70 14.05 17.09 -34.80
N PRO A 71 14.08 18.24 -35.48
CA PRO A 71 14.15 19.53 -34.79
C PRO A 71 12.84 19.76 -34.03
N VAL A 72 12.93 20.03 -32.73
CA VAL A 72 11.74 20.28 -31.87
C VAL A 72 11.57 21.75 -31.53
N ALA A 73 12.66 22.53 -31.54
CA ALA A 73 12.62 23.98 -31.36
C ALA A 73 13.83 24.66 -32.00
N LYS A 74 13.73 25.97 -32.25
CA LYS A 74 14.83 26.80 -32.74
C LYS A 74 14.89 28.11 -31.94
N VAL A 75 16.06 28.45 -31.41
CA VAL A 75 16.33 29.68 -30.67
C VAL A 75 17.41 30.47 -31.41
N GLY A 76 17.02 31.49 -32.15
CA GLY A 76 17.93 32.20 -33.06
C GLY A 76 18.47 31.26 -34.15
N SER A 77 19.77 30.98 -34.15
CA SER A 77 20.41 30.02 -35.05
C SER A 77 20.56 28.61 -34.46
N LEU A 78 20.35 28.43 -33.15
CA LEU A 78 20.49 27.14 -32.48
C LEU A 78 19.22 26.30 -32.68
N VAL A 79 19.38 25.06 -33.15
CA VAL A 79 18.29 24.09 -33.30
C VAL A 79 18.38 23.07 -32.17
N ILE A 80 17.31 22.95 -31.39
CA ILE A 80 17.18 21.94 -30.34
C ILE A 80 16.56 20.71 -30.98
N THR A 81 17.20 19.57 -30.79
CA THR A 81 16.79 18.29 -31.36
C THR A 81 15.99 17.46 -30.36
N GLU A 82 15.17 16.53 -30.86
CA GLU A 82 14.47 15.56 -30.01
C GLU A 82 15.43 14.79 -29.11
N ASP A 83 16.61 14.42 -29.60
CA ASP A 83 17.62 13.68 -28.82
C ASP A 83 18.19 14.54 -27.68
N GLU A 84 18.37 15.83 -27.90
CA GLU A 84 18.81 16.77 -26.86
C GLU A 84 17.74 16.90 -25.77
N LEU A 85 16.49 17.12 -26.17
CA LEU A 85 15.37 17.14 -25.24
C LEU A 85 15.23 15.81 -24.49
N ALA A 86 15.36 14.68 -25.20
CA ALA A 86 15.25 13.35 -24.62
C ALA A 86 16.35 13.07 -23.59
N ARG A 87 17.60 13.47 -23.86
CA ARG A 87 18.70 13.36 -22.89
C ARG A 87 18.40 14.13 -21.60
N GLU A 88 17.93 15.36 -21.71
CA GLU A 88 17.55 16.17 -20.54
C GLU A 88 16.37 15.54 -19.78
N CYS A 89 15.35 15.05 -20.49
CA CYS A 89 14.23 14.35 -19.87
C CYS A 89 14.65 13.04 -19.18
N ILE A 90 15.54 12.26 -19.79
CA ILE A 90 16.09 11.02 -19.20
C ILE A 90 16.92 11.36 -17.96
N ALA A 91 17.70 12.43 -17.98
CA ALA A 91 18.47 12.85 -16.81
C ALA A 91 17.57 13.23 -15.63
N LEU A 92 16.43 13.88 -15.88
CA LEU A 92 15.50 14.33 -14.84
C LEU A 92 14.53 13.23 -14.36
N TYR A 93 13.96 12.44 -15.28
CA TYR A 93 12.84 11.54 -15.01
C TYR A 93 13.11 10.08 -15.40
N GLY A 94 14.26 9.80 -16.03
CA GLY A 94 14.61 8.50 -16.59
C GLY A 94 14.50 7.34 -15.60
N PRO A 95 15.09 7.41 -14.39
CA PRO A 95 14.99 6.32 -13.43
C PRO A 95 13.56 5.93 -13.05
N GLU A 96 12.69 6.91 -12.76
CA GLU A 96 11.29 6.65 -12.37
C GLU A 96 10.45 6.12 -13.55
N VAL A 97 10.62 6.72 -14.73
CA VAL A 97 9.91 6.28 -15.94
C VAL A 97 10.37 4.87 -16.34
N LEU A 98 11.67 4.58 -16.27
CA LEU A 98 12.23 3.28 -16.61
C LEU A 98 11.73 2.19 -15.67
N GLU A 99 11.66 2.43 -14.36
CA GLU A 99 11.12 1.43 -13.41
C GLU A 99 9.66 1.05 -13.76
N ASN A 100 8.83 2.01 -14.14
CA ASN A 100 7.47 1.73 -14.61
C ASN A 100 7.44 0.91 -15.92
N VAL A 101 8.34 1.21 -16.85
CA VAL A 101 8.48 0.46 -18.11
C VAL A 101 8.97 -0.96 -17.86
N ILE A 102 9.96 -1.16 -16.98
CA ILE A 102 10.48 -2.46 -16.57
C ILE A 102 9.36 -3.29 -15.94
N ASN A 103 8.65 -2.75 -14.96
CA ASN A 103 7.57 -3.46 -14.28
C ASN A 103 6.46 -3.88 -15.27
N ARG A 104 6.12 -3.03 -16.24
CA ARG A 104 5.19 -3.41 -17.31
C ARG A 104 5.76 -4.52 -18.20
N ALA A 105 7.01 -4.43 -18.61
CA ALA A 105 7.65 -5.45 -19.44
C ALA A 105 7.71 -6.82 -18.75
N ILE A 106 7.95 -6.87 -17.44
CA ILE A 106 7.88 -8.11 -16.63
C ILE A 106 6.47 -8.73 -16.74
N ILE A 107 5.42 -7.91 -16.57
CA ILE A 107 4.03 -8.36 -16.64
C ILE A 107 3.67 -8.82 -18.06
N GLU A 108 4.08 -8.07 -19.09
CA GLU A 108 3.88 -8.43 -20.51
C GLU A 108 4.51 -9.78 -20.84
N GLN A 109 5.75 -10.03 -20.40
CA GLN A 109 6.41 -11.32 -20.58
C GLN A 109 5.68 -12.46 -19.87
N ALA A 110 5.24 -12.22 -18.62
CA ALA A 110 4.47 -13.20 -17.87
C ALA A 110 3.13 -13.53 -18.54
N CYS A 111 2.42 -12.52 -19.04
CA CYS A 111 1.19 -12.68 -19.81
C CYS A 111 1.41 -13.49 -21.08
N GLN A 112 2.46 -13.19 -21.85
CA GLN A 112 2.81 -13.94 -23.06
C GLN A 112 3.09 -15.42 -22.73
N LYS A 113 3.87 -15.69 -21.69
CA LYS A 113 4.19 -17.06 -21.24
C LYS A 113 2.96 -17.84 -20.77
N ALA A 114 2.01 -17.15 -20.12
CA ALA A 114 0.78 -17.73 -19.61
C ALA A 114 -0.38 -17.76 -20.63
N GLY A 115 -0.20 -17.21 -21.83
CA GLY A 115 -1.29 -17.06 -22.81
C GLY A 115 -2.41 -16.12 -22.35
N VAL A 116 -2.10 -15.15 -21.48
CA VAL A 116 -3.06 -14.18 -20.94
C VAL A 116 -3.05 -12.92 -21.80
N THR A 117 -4.24 -12.51 -22.28
CA THR A 117 -4.44 -11.28 -23.04
C THR A 117 -5.40 -10.35 -22.29
N VAL A 118 -5.14 -9.04 -22.31
CA VAL A 118 -6.05 -8.00 -21.81
C VAL A 118 -6.51 -7.15 -22.99
N GLU A 119 -7.80 -7.20 -23.27
CA GLU A 119 -8.42 -6.48 -24.37
C GLU A 119 -8.63 -5.00 -24.05
N GLN A 120 -8.64 -4.14 -25.07
CA GLN A 120 -8.88 -2.70 -24.88
C GLN A 120 -10.29 -2.43 -24.34
N ALA A 121 -11.28 -3.26 -24.70
CA ALA A 121 -12.63 -3.16 -24.16
C ALA A 121 -12.66 -3.40 -22.64
N GLU A 122 -11.84 -4.33 -22.13
CA GLU A 122 -11.74 -4.60 -20.69
C GLU A 122 -11.11 -3.41 -19.95
N VAL A 123 -10.06 -2.82 -20.53
CA VAL A 123 -9.42 -1.61 -19.99
C VAL A 123 -10.43 -0.47 -19.92
N HIS A 124 -11.22 -0.25 -20.98
CA HIS A 124 -12.23 0.80 -21.01
C HIS A 124 -13.32 0.57 -19.95
N ALA A 125 -13.88 -0.64 -19.90
CA ALA A 125 -14.91 -1.01 -18.93
C ALA A 125 -14.45 -0.85 -17.48
N GLU A 126 -13.19 -1.20 -17.18
CA GLU A 126 -12.65 -1.03 -15.82
C GLU A 126 -12.47 0.45 -15.46
N VAL A 127 -12.06 1.32 -16.41
CA VAL A 127 -12.02 2.76 -16.17
C VAL A 127 -13.43 3.31 -15.88
N GLU A 128 -14.44 2.93 -16.66
CA GLU A 128 -15.82 3.35 -16.41
C GLU A 128 -16.32 2.90 -15.05
N LYS A 129 -16.01 1.66 -14.66
CA LYS A 129 -16.36 1.10 -13.36
C LYS A 129 -15.72 1.89 -12.22
N ILE A 130 -14.44 2.25 -12.35
CA ILE A 130 -13.74 3.08 -11.36
C ILE A 130 -14.36 4.47 -11.28
N ALA A 131 -14.58 5.14 -12.43
CA ALA A 131 -15.19 6.46 -12.46
C ALA A 131 -16.58 6.48 -11.78
N LYS A 132 -17.42 5.47 -12.05
CA LYS A 132 -18.73 5.31 -11.43
C LYS A 132 -18.67 5.14 -9.91
N ARG A 133 -17.66 4.45 -9.36
CA ARG A 133 -17.47 4.33 -7.90
C ARG A 133 -17.25 5.69 -7.23
N PHE A 134 -16.72 6.67 -7.96
CA PHE A 134 -16.57 8.05 -7.51
C PHE A 134 -17.72 8.97 -7.94
N ASN A 135 -18.81 8.42 -8.52
CA ASN A 135 -19.93 9.17 -9.10
C ASN A 135 -19.50 10.15 -10.20
N LEU A 136 -18.49 9.78 -11.00
CA LEU A 136 -17.97 10.58 -12.10
C LEU A 136 -18.18 9.85 -13.44
N ASP A 137 -18.32 10.62 -14.52
CA ASP A 137 -18.15 10.08 -15.87
C ASP A 137 -16.66 9.93 -16.22
N THR A 138 -16.38 9.15 -17.26
CA THR A 138 -15.02 8.82 -17.70
C THR A 138 -14.19 10.03 -18.10
N LYS A 139 -14.79 11.06 -18.73
CA LYS A 139 -14.05 12.26 -19.14
C LYS A 139 -13.65 13.06 -17.91
N THR A 140 -14.59 13.31 -17.00
CA THR A 140 -14.32 14.04 -15.75
C THR A 140 -13.28 13.31 -14.89
N TRP A 141 -13.33 11.98 -14.85
CA TRP A 141 -12.30 11.17 -14.19
C TRP A 141 -10.91 11.40 -14.78
N TYR A 142 -10.78 11.42 -16.11
CA TYR A 142 -9.49 11.70 -16.76
C TYR A 142 -9.00 13.12 -16.54
N ASP A 143 -9.89 14.12 -16.58
CA ASP A 143 -9.54 15.52 -16.35
C ASP A 143 -8.99 15.71 -14.91
N MET A 144 -9.59 15.03 -13.93
CA MET A 144 -9.11 14.99 -12.55
C MET A 144 -7.72 14.35 -12.44
N LEU A 145 -7.50 13.19 -13.07
CA LEU A 145 -6.19 12.52 -13.06
C LEU A 145 -5.09 13.38 -13.71
N LEU A 146 -5.42 14.10 -14.77
CA LEU A 146 -4.48 15.02 -15.42
C LEU A 146 -4.16 16.21 -14.50
N ALA A 147 -5.15 16.78 -13.82
CA ALA A 147 -4.97 17.91 -12.92
C ALA A 147 -4.09 17.55 -11.72
N GLU A 148 -4.44 16.47 -11.01
CA GLU A 148 -3.82 16.05 -9.74
C GLU A 148 -2.52 15.27 -9.93
N ARG A 149 -2.48 14.37 -10.91
CA ARG A 149 -1.38 13.40 -11.08
C ARG A 149 -0.56 13.61 -12.34
N LYS A 150 -0.87 14.64 -13.14
CA LYS A 150 -0.22 14.94 -14.43
C LYS A 150 -0.21 13.73 -15.37
N MET A 151 -1.22 12.86 -15.24
CA MET A 151 -1.31 11.61 -15.98
C MET A 151 -2.39 11.71 -17.04
N ASN A 152 -2.00 11.56 -18.30
CA ASN A 152 -2.96 11.59 -19.40
C ASN A 152 -3.71 10.24 -19.54
N PRO A 153 -4.84 10.20 -20.27
CA PRO A 153 -5.66 8.98 -20.39
C PRO A 153 -4.90 7.75 -20.91
N ASN A 154 -3.99 7.94 -21.86
CA ASN A 154 -3.20 6.84 -22.42
C ASN A 154 -2.21 6.28 -21.41
N GLN A 155 -1.53 7.17 -20.67
CA GLN A 155 -0.62 6.77 -19.60
C GLN A 155 -1.37 6.04 -18.49
N TYR A 156 -2.54 6.53 -18.07
CA TYR A 156 -3.35 5.86 -17.05
C TYR A 156 -3.79 4.46 -17.47
N ARG A 157 -4.35 4.32 -18.68
CA ARG A 157 -4.74 3.03 -19.21
C ARG A 157 -3.56 2.05 -19.30
N ARG A 158 -2.42 2.51 -19.81
CA ARG A 158 -1.24 1.67 -20.06
C ARG A 158 -0.43 1.34 -18.81
N ASN A 159 -0.33 2.26 -17.86
CA ASN A 159 0.59 2.15 -16.73
C ASN A 159 -0.12 1.78 -15.42
N VAL A 160 -1.45 1.91 -15.35
CA VAL A 160 -2.22 1.62 -14.14
C VAL A 160 -3.24 0.52 -14.40
N ILE A 161 -4.14 0.73 -15.36
CA ILE A 161 -5.28 -0.18 -15.58
C ILE A 161 -4.84 -1.49 -16.22
N TRP A 162 -4.04 -1.43 -17.28
CA TRP A 162 -3.58 -2.63 -17.98
C TRP A 162 -2.75 -3.55 -17.06
N PRO A 163 -1.73 -3.07 -16.30
CA PRO A 163 -0.99 -3.92 -15.37
C PRO A 163 -1.87 -4.53 -14.29
N MET A 164 -2.82 -3.77 -13.74
CA MET A 164 -3.78 -4.26 -12.75
C MET A 164 -4.62 -5.42 -13.31
N LEU A 165 -5.20 -5.25 -14.51
CA LEU A 165 -6.01 -6.30 -15.15
C LEU A 165 -5.16 -7.52 -15.54
N ALA A 166 -3.96 -7.30 -16.08
CA ALA A 166 -3.02 -8.35 -16.45
C ALA A 166 -2.63 -9.21 -15.23
N LEU A 167 -2.24 -8.57 -14.13
CA LEU A 167 -1.89 -9.26 -12.89
C LEU A 167 -3.09 -9.98 -12.27
N ARG A 168 -4.30 -9.39 -12.30
CA ARG A 168 -5.53 -10.06 -11.85
C ARG A 168 -5.78 -11.34 -12.65
N LYS A 169 -5.61 -11.31 -13.97
CA LYS A 169 -5.74 -12.49 -14.82
C LYS A 169 -4.64 -13.53 -14.55
N LEU A 170 -3.40 -13.09 -14.36
CA LEU A 170 -2.27 -13.97 -14.00
C LEU A 170 -2.43 -14.63 -12.63
N ALA A 171 -3.05 -13.94 -11.67
CA ALA A 171 -3.38 -14.49 -10.36
C ALA A 171 -4.51 -15.52 -10.40
N GLY A 172 -5.36 -15.48 -11.44
CA GLY A 172 -6.50 -16.36 -11.62
C GLY A 172 -7.69 -16.03 -10.71
N GLN A 173 -8.85 -16.63 -11.00
CA GLN A 173 -10.09 -16.46 -10.22
C GLN A 173 -10.24 -17.50 -9.10
N GLN A 174 -9.17 -17.90 -8.42
CA GLN A 174 -9.30 -18.83 -7.29
C GLN A 174 -9.38 -18.09 -5.95
N THR A 175 -10.54 -17.50 -5.70
CA THR A 175 -10.96 -17.12 -4.34
C THR A 175 -11.92 -18.20 -3.84
N HIS A 176 -11.37 -19.32 -3.35
CA HIS A 176 -12.16 -20.31 -2.63
C HIS A 176 -12.45 -19.78 -1.23
N LEU A 177 -13.32 -18.76 -1.14
CA LEU A 177 -13.69 -18.18 0.12
C LEU A 177 -14.44 -19.22 0.95
N THR A 178 -13.85 -19.63 2.06
CA THR A 178 -14.41 -20.62 2.95
C THR A 178 -15.42 -19.99 3.90
N GLN A 179 -16.38 -20.78 4.37
CA GLN A 179 -17.33 -20.34 5.39
C GLN A 179 -16.62 -19.89 6.68
N ALA A 180 -15.46 -20.49 7.00
CA ALA A 180 -14.66 -20.11 8.16
C ALA A 180 -14.04 -18.71 8.00
N GLU A 181 -13.57 -18.35 6.81
CA GLU A 181 -13.05 -17.01 6.52
C GLU A 181 -14.16 -15.96 6.58
N LEU A 182 -15.33 -16.26 6.00
CA LEU A 182 -16.52 -15.43 6.13
C LEU A 182 -16.91 -15.19 7.58
N GLN A 183 -16.91 -16.24 8.41
CA GLN A 183 -17.23 -16.11 9.82
C GLN A 183 -16.21 -15.26 10.57
N LYS A 184 -14.90 -15.45 10.31
CA LYS A 184 -13.85 -14.64 10.93
C LYS A 184 -13.98 -13.17 10.57
N ALA A 185 -14.19 -12.87 9.29
CA ALA A 185 -14.37 -11.51 8.80
C ALA A 185 -15.63 -10.87 9.38
N PHE A 186 -16.74 -11.62 9.47
CA PHE A 186 -17.97 -11.13 10.09
C PHE A 186 -17.73 -10.74 11.56
N VAL A 187 -17.04 -11.59 12.32
CA VAL A 187 -16.71 -11.30 13.72
C VAL A 187 -15.73 -10.13 13.84
N ARG A 188 -14.77 -9.98 12.92
CA ARG A 188 -13.84 -8.83 12.85
C ARG A 188 -14.58 -7.50 12.61
N ASP A 189 -15.50 -7.51 11.65
CA ASP A 189 -16.09 -6.28 11.11
C ASP A 189 -17.39 -5.87 11.85
N TYR A 190 -18.09 -6.83 12.44
CA TYR A 190 -19.39 -6.61 13.09
C TYR A 190 -19.48 -7.15 14.51
N GLY A 191 -18.54 -7.99 14.94
CA GLY A 191 -18.55 -8.59 16.28
C GLY A 191 -18.26 -7.61 17.41
N PRO A 192 -18.40 -8.07 18.68
CA PRO A 192 -18.10 -7.24 19.84
C PRO A 192 -16.61 -6.90 19.86
N ARG A 193 -16.29 -5.64 20.20
CA ARG A 193 -14.92 -5.13 20.27
C ARG A 193 -14.56 -4.81 21.71
N VAL A 194 -13.30 -4.95 22.08
CA VAL A 194 -12.82 -4.59 23.43
C VAL A 194 -12.51 -3.10 23.46
N LYS A 195 -13.18 -2.35 24.33
CA LYS A 195 -12.81 -0.97 24.65
C LYS A 195 -11.61 -1.04 25.59
N ALA A 196 -10.52 -0.37 25.25
CA ALA A 196 -9.31 -0.46 26.04
C ALA A 196 -8.48 0.81 25.96
N ARG A 197 -7.61 0.97 26.96
CA ARG A 197 -6.46 1.86 26.92
C ARG A 197 -5.18 1.08 26.69
N MET A 198 -4.22 1.70 26.04
CA MET A 198 -2.93 1.10 25.70
C MET A 198 -1.77 1.99 26.14
N ILE A 199 -0.75 1.37 26.72
CA ILE A 199 0.59 1.94 26.86
C ILE A 199 1.50 1.17 25.90
N MET A 200 2.11 1.87 24.94
CA MET A 200 3.06 1.27 24.01
C MET A 200 4.49 1.65 24.40
N MET A 201 5.39 0.66 24.43
CA MET A 201 6.80 0.81 24.82
C MET A 201 7.71 0.17 23.78
N ASP A 202 8.92 0.69 23.62
CA ASP A 202 9.94 0.19 22.69
C ASP A 202 11.05 -0.62 23.38
N ASN A 203 10.99 -0.68 24.70
CA ASN A 203 11.99 -1.31 25.53
C ASN A 203 11.31 -2.16 26.60
N LEU A 204 11.61 -3.46 26.60
CA LEU A 204 10.97 -4.43 27.50
C LEU A 204 11.25 -4.14 28.97
N HIS A 205 12.46 -3.72 29.31
CA HIS A 205 12.82 -3.42 30.71
C HIS A 205 12.02 -2.23 31.26
N ARG A 206 11.86 -1.16 30.46
CA ARG A 206 10.98 -0.04 30.82
C ARG A 206 9.52 -0.49 30.87
N ALA A 207 9.07 -1.30 29.93
CA ALA A 207 7.71 -1.85 29.92
C ALA A 207 7.42 -2.65 31.20
N GLN A 208 8.39 -3.41 31.71
CA GLN A 208 8.26 -4.16 32.97
C GLN A 208 7.98 -3.25 34.16
N LYS A 209 8.75 -2.17 34.32
CA LYS A 209 8.55 -1.20 35.40
C LYS A 209 7.16 -0.57 35.34
N ILE A 210 6.77 -0.09 34.16
CA ILE A 210 5.45 0.55 33.98
C ILE A 210 4.32 -0.45 34.22
N TRP A 211 4.47 -1.69 33.76
CA TRP A 211 3.53 -2.77 34.01
C TRP A 211 3.35 -3.04 35.51
N ASP A 212 4.44 -3.14 36.27
CA ASP A 212 4.38 -3.34 37.72
C ASP A 212 3.67 -2.17 38.44
N ASP A 213 3.82 -0.95 37.93
CA ASP A 213 3.15 0.24 38.46
C ASP A 213 1.64 0.21 38.16
N VAL A 214 1.24 0.01 36.91
CA VAL A 214 -0.18 -0.03 36.53
C VAL A 214 -0.91 -1.28 37.03
N LYS A 215 -0.19 -2.37 37.30
CA LYS A 215 -0.77 -3.57 37.90
C LYS A 215 -1.11 -3.36 39.38
N ARG A 216 -0.26 -2.62 40.11
CA ARG A 216 -0.51 -2.27 41.51
C ARG A 216 -1.55 -1.16 41.66
N ASN A 217 -1.56 -0.20 40.74
CA ASN A 217 -2.51 0.90 40.75
C ASN A 217 -3.12 1.13 39.34
N PRO A 218 -4.13 0.33 38.95
CA PRO A 218 -4.77 0.43 37.64
C PRO A 218 -5.43 1.78 37.35
N ASP A 219 -5.77 2.57 38.37
CA ASP A 219 -6.37 3.89 38.20
C ASP A 219 -5.37 4.93 37.68
N ASP A 220 -4.07 4.63 37.81
CA ASP A 220 -3.00 5.48 37.30
C ASP A 220 -2.69 5.29 35.81
N PHE A 221 -3.37 4.34 35.17
CA PHE A 221 -3.07 3.92 33.80
C PHE A 221 -3.04 5.09 32.81
N GLU A 222 -3.97 6.04 32.92
CA GLU A 222 -4.02 7.18 32.01
C GLU A 222 -2.81 8.11 32.14
N ARG A 223 -2.34 8.36 33.37
CA ARG A 223 -1.16 9.17 33.62
C ARG A 223 0.07 8.47 33.07
N GLN A 224 0.24 7.19 33.39
CA GLN A 224 1.32 6.36 32.90
C GLN A 224 1.34 6.31 31.36
N ALA A 225 0.17 6.24 30.73
CA ALA A 225 0.05 6.32 29.29
C ALA A 225 0.54 7.66 28.74
N ARG A 226 0.13 8.80 29.31
CA ARG A 226 0.56 10.15 28.90
C ARG A 226 2.07 10.34 29.03
N ASP A 227 2.65 9.83 30.11
CA ASP A 227 4.04 10.07 30.47
C ASP A 227 5.01 9.17 29.67
N TYR A 228 4.64 7.90 29.45
CA TYR A 228 5.59 6.89 28.98
C TYR A 228 5.25 6.25 27.64
N SER A 229 3.99 6.28 27.19
CA SER A 229 3.63 5.65 25.92
C SER A 229 4.35 6.33 24.77
N ILE A 230 4.86 5.53 23.83
CA ILE A 230 5.52 6.01 22.61
C ILE A 230 4.55 6.19 21.44
N GLU A 231 3.28 5.77 21.59
CA GLU A 231 2.26 5.91 20.56
C GLU A 231 1.60 7.29 20.71
N PRO A 232 1.88 8.26 19.82
CA PRO A 232 1.56 9.67 20.10
C PRO A 232 0.06 9.97 20.21
N ASN A 233 -0.78 9.28 19.43
CA ASN A 233 -2.20 9.61 19.32
C ASN A 233 -2.98 9.20 20.58
N SER A 234 -2.83 7.94 21.00
CA SER A 234 -3.44 7.44 22.23
C SER A 234 -2.79 8.05 23.47
N ARG A 235 -1.46 8.29 23.46
CA ARG A 235 -0.76 8.96 24.57
C ARG A 235 -1.44 10.26 24.96
N ALA A 236 -1.73 11.13 23.99
CA ALA A 236 -2.42 12.41 24.23
C ALA A 236 -3.81 12.23 24.85
N LEU A 237 -4.46 11.08 24.61
CA LEU A 237 -5.79 10.73 25.08
C LEU A 237 -5.76 9.79 26.31
N GLY A 238 -4.66 9.77 27.07
CA GLY A 238 -4.54 8.91 28.26
C GLY A 238 -4.53 7.42 27.92
N GLY A 239 -3.98 7.06 26.77
CA GLY A 239 -3.92 5.70 26.25
C GLY A 239 -5.18 5.23 25.53
N ALA A 240 -6.22 6.05 25.37
CA ALA A 240 -7.44 5.63 24.68
C ALA A 240 -7.15 5.27 23.21
N ILE A 241 -7.55 4.07 22.80
CA ILE A 241 -7.43 3.55 21.43
C ILE A 241 -8.79 3.21 20.85
N GLN A 242 -8.85 3.02 19.54
CA GLN A 242 -10.04 2.47 18.89
C GLN A 242 -10.35 1.07 19.47
N PRO A 243 -11.64 0.71 19.64
CA PRO A 243 -12.01 -0.60 20.17
C PRO A 243 -11.40 -1.74 19.35
N ILE A 244 -10.75 -2.68 20.02
CA ILE A 244 -9.99 -3.75 19.38
C ILE A 244 -10.97 -4.83 18.88
N PRO A 245 -11.05 -5.09 17.57
CA PRO A 245 -11.85 -6.19 17.04
C PRO A 245 -11.12 -7.53 17.18
N GLN A 246 -11.90 -8.60 17.31
CA GLN A 246 -11.38 -9.96 17.21
C GLN A 246 -10.87 -10.21 15.79
N PHE A 247 -9.85 -11.06 15.63
CA PHE A 247 -9.26 -11.36 14.31
C PHE A 247 -8.67 -10.14 13.58
N SER A 248 -8.27 -9.09 14.32
CA SER A 248 -7.40 -8.04 13.76
C SER A 248 -5.99 -8.59 13.51
N ASP A 249 -5.22 -7.86 12.69
CA ASP A 249 -3.90 -8.27 12.20
C ASP A 249 -2.92 -8.67 13.30
N ASN A 250 -2.96 -7.99 14.45
CA ASN A 250 -2.10 -8.32 15.58
C ASN A 250 -2.73 -9.40 16.48
N GLU A 251 -2.43 -10.65 16.18
CA GLU A 251 -3.01 -11.80 16.86
C GLU A 251 -2.78 -11.80 18.38
N SER A 252 -1.57 -11.46 18.80
CA SER A 252 -1.20 -11.40 20.22
C SER A 252 -1.98 -10.32 20.97
N LEU A 253 -2.21 -9.17 20.34
CA LEU A 253 -2.95 -8.05 20.91
C LEU A 253 -4.42 -8.38 21.13
N TRP A 254 -5.15 -8.81 20.09
CA TRP A 254 -6.59 -9.06 20.24
C TRP A 254 -6.84 -10.28 21.12
N LYS A 255 -6.02 -11.33 21.06
CA LYS A 255 -6.15 -12.48 21.97
C LYS A 255 -5.98 -12.07 23.43
N ALA A 256 -5.02 -11.19 23.72
CA ALA A 256 -4.83 -10.69 25.08
C ALA A 256 -6.02 -9.81 25.50
N ALA A 257 -6.45 -8.86 24.66
CA ALA A 257 -7.58 -7.99 24.94
C ALA A 257 -8.87 -8.76 25.26
N PHE A 258 -9.20 -9.78 24.46
CA PHE A 258 -10.43 -10.56 24.63
C PHE A 258 -10.44 -11.49 25.85
N LYS A 259 -9.29 -11.73 26.47
CA LYS A 259 -9.18 -12.48 27.74
C LYS A 259 -9.46 -11.61 28.97
N LEU A 260 -9.37 -10.28 28.84
CA LEU A 260 -9.54 -9.35 29.95
C LEU A 260 -11.01 -9.19 30.33
N LYS A 261 -11.24 -9.05 31.64
CA LYS A 261 -12.47 -8.52 32.20
C LYS A 261 -12.41 -6.99 32.28
N GLU A 262 -13.56 -6.35 32.40
CA GLU A 262 -13.61 -4.89 32.60
C GLU A 262 -12.82 -4.48 33.85
N GLY A 263 -12.00 -3.44 33.72
CA GLY A 263 -11.07 -2.95 34.74
C GLY A 263 -9.72 -3.68 34.79
N GLU A 264 -9.57 -4.82 34.13
CA GLU A 264 -8.36 -5.64 34.20
C GLU A 264 -7.22 -5.08 33.33
N VAL A 265 -5.98 -5.22 33.82
CA VAL A 265 -4.75 -4.87 33.12
C VAL A 265 -4.10 -6.15 32.57
N SER A 266 -3.70 -6.15 31.29
CA SER A 266 -3.03 -7.29 30.67
C SER A 266 -1.61 -7.51 31.19
N GLY A 267 -1.03 -8.67 30.88
CA GLY A 267 0.43 -8.80 30.82
C GLY A 267 1.06 -7.89 29.74
N ILE A 268 2.38 -7.92 29.64
CA ILE A 268 3.10 -7.25 28.55
C ILE A 268 2.93 -8.08 27.27
N ILE A 269 2.40 -7.45 26.23
CA ILE A 269 2.09 -8.09 24.94
C ILE A 269 3.13 -7.61 23.92
N GLN A 270 3.89 -8.52 23.34
CA GLN A 270 4.77 -8.15 22.22
C GLN A 270 3.95 -8.03 20.93
N ILE A 271 4.00 -6.86 20.29
CA ILE A 271 3.19 -6.53 19.10
C ILE A 271 4.06 -6.25 17.86
N GLY A 272 5.38 -6.29 17.98
CA GLY A 272 6.31 -6.14 16.85
C GLY A 272 7.77 -6.23 17.28
N PRO A 273 8.72 -6.01 16.35
CA PRO A 273 10.15 -5.92 16.66
C PRO A 273 10.39 -4.74 17.62
N SER A 274 10.76 -5.03 18.86
CA SER A 274 10.91 -4.03 19.93
C SER A 274 9.68 -3.15 20.14
N ARG A 275 8.48 -3.73 20.08
CA ARG A 275 7.22 -3.03 20.42
C ARG A 275 6.41 -3.87 21.40
N TYR A 276 6.06 -3.27 22.52
CA TYR A 276 5.35 -3.91 23.63
C TYR A 276 4.12 -3.08 24.00
N ALA A 277 3.00 -3.73 24.24
CA ALA A 277 1.75 -3.11 24.66
C ALA A 277 1.32 -3.64 26.03
N ILE A 278 0.78 -2.76 26.84
CA ILE A 278 0.02 -3.10 28.05
C ILE A 278 -1.38 -2.53 27.84
N LEU A 279 -2.41 -3.32 28.10
CA LEU A 279 -3.80 -2.93 27.93
C LEU A 279 -4.51 -2.82 29.28
N LYS A 280 -5.45 -1.88 29.40
CA LYS A 280 -6.50 -1.86 30.43
C LYS A 280 -7.86 -1.96 29.74
N CYS A 281 -8.67 -2.94 30.11
CA CYS A 281 -10.00 -3.14 29.53
C CYS A 281 -11.02 -2.20 30.18
N GLU A 282 -11.82 -1.53 29.35
CA GLU A 282 -12.92 -0.62 29.75
C GLU A 282 -14.29 -1.19 29.32
N GLY A 283 -14.36 -2.51 29.11
CA GLY A 283 -15.57 -3.20 28.69
C GLY A 283 -15.60 -3.49 27.19
N ARG A 284 -16.80 -3.64 26.62
CA ARG A 284 -17.01 -4.08 25.23
C ARG A 284 -18.01 -3.21 24.50
N THR A 285 -17.96 -3.22 23.17
CA THR A 285 -18.99 -2.64 22.32
C THR A 285 -20.14 -3.62 22.11
N GLU A 286 -21.34 -3.10 21.90
CA GLU A 286 -22.50 -3.89 21.48
C GLU A 286 -22.55 -3.96 19.94
N PRO A 287 -22.61 -5.17 19.34
CA PRO A 287 -22.80 -5.33 17.90
C PRO A 287 -24.12 -4.74 17.42
N VAL A 288 -24.08 -3.99 16.32
CA VAL A 288 -25.29 -3.48 15.65
C VAL A 288 -25.84 -4.51 14.66
N VAL A 289 -24.96 -5.22 13.96
CA VAL A 289 -25.31 -6.31 13.05
C VAL A 289 -25.11 -7.63 13.79
N THR A 290 -26.17 -8.42 13.91
CA THR A 290 -26.15 -9.68 14.68
C THR A 290 -26.18 -10.92 13.80
N SER A 291 -26.57 -10.80 12.54
CA SER A 291 -26.57 -11.89 11.57
C SER A 291 -25.65 -11.61 10.38
N ILE A 292 -24.86 -12.62 10.00
CA ILE A 292 -24.02 -12.56 8.79
C ILE A 292 -24.87 -12.42 7.52
N ASP A 293 -26.11 -12.95 7.51
CA ASP A 293 -26.97 -12.92 6.33
C ASP A 293 -27.36 -11.49 5.91
N GLU A 294 -27.38 -10.54 6.86
CA GLU A 294 -27.67 -9.12 6.58
C GLU A 294 -26.57 -8.44 5.76
N VAL A 295 -25.33 -8.94 5.87
CA VAL A 295 -24.13 -8.32 5.29
C VAL A 295 -23.35 -9.28 4.38
N LYS A 296 -23.87 -10.49 4.15
CA LYS A 296 -23.15 -11.59 3.49
C LYS A 296 -22.61 -11.20 2.12
N THR A 297 -23.43 -10.57 1.28
CA THR A 297 -23.01 -10.16 -0.07
C THR A 297 -21.88 -9.15 -0.01
N GLN A 298 -22.00 -8.12 0.83
CA GLN A 298 -20.97 -7.09 0.99
C GLN A 298 -19.66 -7.69 1.52
N LEU A 299 -19.77 -8.63 2.46
CA LEU A 299 -18.63 -9.31 3.06
C LEU A 299 -17.93 -10.24 2.04
N VAL A 300 -18.68 -10.97 1.23
CA VAL A 300 -18.13 -11.79 0.14
C VAL A 300 -17.41 -10.91 -0.88
N ASP A 301 -18.01 -9.80 -1.30
CA ASP A 301 -17.40 -8.87 -2.27
C ASP A 301 -16.10 -8.27 -1.72
N GLN A 302 -16.12 -7.84 -0.46
CA GLN A 302 -14.95 -7.30 0.23
C GLN A 302 -13.83 -8.33 0.31
N LEU A 303 -14.11 -9.53 0.81
CA LEU A 303 -13.09 -10.57 0.98
C LEU A 303 -12.55 -11.07 -0.36
N THR A 304 -13.40 -11.12 -1.38
CA THR A 304 -12.97 -11.47 -2.74
C THR A 304 -11.99 -10.44 -3.28
N GLU A 305 -12.25 -9.15 -3.08
CA GLU A 305 -11.33 -8.08 -3.48
C GLU A 305 -10.03 -8.13 -2.65
N GLU A 306 -10.09 -8.33 -1.34
CA GLU A 306 -8.92 -8.49 -0.46
C GLU A 306 -8.03 -9.66 -0.94
N GLN A 307 -8.61 -10.86 -1.11
CA GLN A 307 -7.89 -12.05 -1.59
C GLN A 307 -7.31 -11.83 -2.99
N THR A 308 -8.03 -11.14 -3.87
CA THR A 308 -7.55 -10.79 -5.21
C THR A 308 -6.34 -9.87 -5.14
N GLN A 309 -6.37 -8.83 -4.30
CA GLN A 309 -5.25 -7.90 -4.15
C GLN A 309 -4.01 -8.58 -3.57
N GLU A 310 -4.18 -9.45 -2.58
CA GLU A 310 -3.07 -10.24 -2.05
C GLU A 310 -2.49 -11.19 -3.09
N ALA A 311 -3.34 -11.88 -3.86
CA ALA A 311 -2.89 -12.78 -4.92
C ALA A 311 -2.11 -12.02 -6.00
N VAL A 312 -2.61 -10.85 -6.42
CA VAL A 312 -1.92 -9.94 -7.34
C VAL A 312 -0.55 -9.53 -6.80
N ALA A 313 -0.48 -9.11 -5.53
CA ALA A 313 0.77 -8.70 -4.90
C ALA A 313 1.79 -9.85 -4.84
N ARG A 314 1.34 -11.06 -4.45
CA ARG A 314 2.18 -12.27 -4.44
C ARG A 314 2.70 -12.62 -5.82
N VAL A 315 1.83 -12.63 -6.83
CA VAL A 315 2.22 -12.91 -8.22
C VAL A 315 3.25 -11.90 -8.69
N PHE A 316 3.00 -10.60 -8.49
CA PHE A 316 3.93 -9.58 -8.95
C PHE A 316 5.28 -9.65 -8.23
N ALA A 317 5.30 -9.85 -6.91
CA ALA A 317 6.54 -10.05 -6.16
C ALA A 317 7.35 -11.24 -6.71
N LYS A 318 6.68 -12.37 -6.95
CA LYS A 318 7.28 -13.56 -7.55
C LYS A 318 7.85 -13.28 -8.94
N LEU A 319 7.11 -12.57 -9.80
CA LEU A 319 7.58 -12.20 -11.13
C LEU A 319 8.84 -11.32 -11.06
N LYS A 320 8.90 -10.36 -10.12
CA LYS A 320 10.09 -9.51 -9.92
C LYS A 320 11.30 -10.30 -9.42
N GLU A 321 11.09 -11.31 -8.59
CA GLU A 321 12.16 -12.17 -8.08
C GLU A 321 12.72 -13.11 -9.17
N GLU A 322 11.83 -13.70 -9.98
CA GLU A 322 12.21 -14.68 -11.01
C GLU A 322 12.78 -14.01 -12.27
N THR A 323 12.37 -12.78 -12.60
CA THR A 323 12.78 -12.11 -13.84
C THR A 323 14.07 -11.34 -13.64
N ARG A 324 15.14 -11.75 -14.34
CA ARG A 324 16.40 -10.99 -14.36
C ARG A 324 16.22 -9.67 -15.11
N VAL A 325 16.58 -8.58 -14.46
CA VAL A 325 16.57 -7.22 -15.03
C VAL A 325 17.95 -6.61 -14.90
N ASP A 326 18.52 -6.19 -16.03
CA ASP A 326 19.73 -5.37 -16.09
C ASP A 326 19.33 -3.90 -16.34
N ASN A 327 19.46 -3.05 -15.33
CA ASN A 327 19.17 -1.63 -15.44
C ASN A 327 20.47 -0.84 -15.64
N TYR A 328 20.74 -0.46 -16.89
CA TYR A 328 21.94 0.30 -17.28
C TYR A 328 21.89 1.79 -16.92
N ILE A 329 20.72 2.36 -16.59
CA ILE A 329 20.62 3.75 -16.13
C ILE A 329 21.06 3.84 -14.67
N THR A 330 20.64 2.89 -13.83
CA THR A 330 20.98 2.87 -12.40
C THR A 330 22.16 1.96 -12.08
N ASN A 331 22.72 1.25 -13.06
CA ASN A 331 23.76 0.23 -12.90
C ASN A 331 23.41 -0.85 -11.87
N THR A 332 22.15 -1.32 -11.88
CA THR A 332 21.66 -2.35 -10.96
C THR A 332 21.23 -3.60 -11.72
N VAL A 333 21.38 -4.75 -11.07
CA VAL A 333 20.85 -6.03 -11.54
C VAL A 333 19.91 -6.57 -10.47
N THR A 334 18.69 -6.95 -10.85
CA THR A 334 17.68 -7.51 -9.94
C THR A 334 17.10 -8.81 -10.50
N GLY A 335 16.53 -9.64 -9.62
CA GLY A 335 15.89 -10.90 -9.96
C GLY A 335 16.84 -11.97 -10.54
N GLY A 336 16.28 -13.02 -11.15
CA GLY A 336 17.05 -14.13 -11.73
C GLY A 336 17.52 -15.17 -10.72
N VAL A 337 16.92 -15.21 -9.52
CA VAL A 337 17.20 -16.23 -8.51
C VAL A 337 16.47 -17.52 -8.93
N SER A 338 17.11 -18.33 -9.76
CA SER A 338 16.66 -19.71 -9.95
C SER A 338 17.03 -20.49 -8.70
N GLN A 339 16.04 -21.05 -7.98
CA GLN A 339 16.26 -22.04 -6.92
C GLN A 339 16.92 -23.28 -7.54
N THR A 340 18.22 -23.23 -7.71
CA THR A 340 19.05 -24.40 -7.96
C THR A 340 19.50 -24.90 -6.60
N SER A 341 19.09 -26.13 -6.29
CA SER A 341 19.50 -26.89 -5.12
C SER A 341 21.01 -26.74 -4.92
N GLY A 342 21.42 -26.41 -3.70
CA GLY A 342 22.75 -25.94 -3.38
C GLY A 342 23.87 -26.85 -3.92
N THR A 343 24.81 -26.26 -4.63
CA THR A 343 26.21 -26.68 -4.58
C THR A 343 27.04 -25.41 -4.50
N SER A 344 27.68 -25.23 -3.34
CA SER A 344 28.59 -24.13 -3.05
C SER A 344 29.74 -24.13 -4.04
N PHE A 345 29.90 -23.03 -4.79
CA PHE A 345 31.16 -22.71 -5.45
C PHE A 345 31.64 -21.34 -4.98
N GLY A 346 32.83 -21.34 -4.40
CA GLY A 346 33.45 -20.21 -3.73
C GLY A 346 33.79 -19.05 -4.66
N LYS A 347 33.86 -17.87 -4.05
CA LYS A 347 34.30 -16.60 -4.66
C LYS A 347 35.63 -16.75 -5.39
N ALA A 348 35.65 -16.43 -6.68
CA ALA A 348 36.86 -16.00 -7.37
C ALA A 348 36.79 -14.47 -7.60
N PRO A 349 37.90 -13.71 -7.48
CA PRO A 349 37.89 -12.26 -7.64
C PRO A 349 37.88 -11.88 -9.12
N VAL A 350 37.10 -10.86 -9.46
CA VAL A 350 37.06 -10.23 -10.79
C VAL A 350 38.32 -9.38 -10.97
N GLN A 351 39.15 -9.74 -11.94
CA GLN A 351 40.34 -8.98 -12.32
C GLN A 351 39.94 -7.86 -13.29
N GLN A 352 40.03 -6.61 -12.82
CA GLN A 352 39.86 -5.42 -13.67
C GLN A 352 41.09 -5.25 -14.56
N ALA A 353 40.90 -5.24 -15.88
CA ALA A 353 41.90 -4.82 -16.85
C ALA A 353 41.54 -3.43 -17.37
N ILE A 354 42.28 -2.41 -16.92
CA ILE A 354 42.30 -1.07 -17.51
C ILE A 354 43.53 -1.02 -18.44
N PRO A 355 43.39 -0.73 -19.75
CA PRO A 355 44.55 -0.38 -20.56
C PRO A 355 44.88 1.12 -20.38
N SER A 356 46.09 1.44 -19.94
CA SER A 356 46.61 2.81 -19.90
C SER A 356 47.28 3.18 -21.24
N PRO A 357 47.04 4.39 -21.79
CA PRO A 357 47.72 4.87 -22.99
C PRO A 357 48.95 5.75 -22.69
N THR A 358 50.07 5.36 -23.31
CA THR A 358 51.08 6.19 -24.01
C THR A 358 51.77 7.38 -23.31
N GLN A 359 53.08 7.24 -23.06
CA GLN A 359 54.16 8.22 -23.36
C GLN A 359 55.43 7.36 -23.60
N GLY A 360 56.32 7.58 -24.56
CA GLY A 360 56.66 8.73 -25.38
C GLY A 360 58.20 8.72 -25.52
N LEU A 361 58.68 8.49 -26.75
CA LEU A 361 60.02 8.70 -27.32
C LEU A 361 61.24 8.97 -26.38
N ASN A 362 62.29 8.14 -26.53
CA ASN A 362 63.60 8.62 -27.00
C ASN A 362 64.52 7.49 -27.53
N ARG A 363 65.15 7.78 -28.68
CA ARG A 363 66.23 7.08 -29.42
C ARG A 363 67.58 7.17 -28.65
N PRO A 364 68.75 6.66 -29.14
CA PRO A 364 69.07 5.69 -30.22
C PRO A 364 70.18 4.66 -29.84
N THR A 365 70.80 4.04 -30.87
CA THR A 365 72.02 3.21 -30.95
C THR A 365 71.75 1.70 -30.89
N ARG A 366 72.15 0.86 -31.85
CA ARG A 366 73.00 0.97 -33.04
C ARG A 366 72.52 -0.04 -34.08
#